data_AF-A0A957U7B3-F1
#
_entry.id   AF-A0A957U7B3-F1
#
_cell.length_a   1.000
_cell.length_b   1.000
_cell.length_c   1.000
_cell.angle_alpha   90.00
_cell.angle_beta   90.00
_cell.angle_gamma   90.00
#
_symmetry.space_group_name_H-M   'P 1'
#
loop_
_entity.id
_entity.type
_entity.pdbx_description
1 polymer ?
#
loop_
_entity_poly.entity_id
_entity_poly.type
_entity_poly.pdbx_seq_one_letter_code
_entity_poly.pdbx_strand_id
1 'polypeptide(L)'
;MTSHKEPQPSVMADFVFGGIESDEGRLLDTERQRLHGVRHGYAIAPLDPLPELPVQITVTVGPDVAVDRVTAYLTVDGADPAGNRGIARSGQAVELALVDIRWEPLIWDYVAIWSGELPAQPAGTFVQYRIQGWSCVDDTVSHWSREQNLDRTKELPTRYGYTVDTLVSPAWARDAVIYQIFVDRFTGVENRWLAPDELTVFAGGTLRGVLDKLDHLVELGVTALWLSPIFRTTTYHGYDTSDYYQVDPRFGTNDDLRLLVAQAHARGLRVILDFVANHVALDFAPFVAAAANPAGDYGDWFSFDPAYEHGYRCFFN
;
A
#
# COMPACT_ATOMS: atom_id res chain seq x y z
N MET A 1 -25.26 -52.19 -32.11
CA MET A 1 -25.59 -51.17 -31.10
C MET A 1 -24.30 -50.52 -30.64
N THR A 2 -23.87 -49.50 -31.36
CA THR A 2 -22.68 -48.70 -31.07
C THR A 2 -23.08 -47.58 -30.12
N SER A 3 -22.58 -47.65 -28.89
CA SER A 3 -22.77 -46.60 -27.87
C SER A 3 -21.86 -45.42 -28.21
N HIS A 4 -22.46 -44.34 -28.71
CA HIS A 4 -21.80 -43.03 -28.80
C HIS A 4 -21.78 -42.43 -27.39
N LYS A 5 -20.62 -42.44 -26.73
CA LYS A 5 -20.35 -41.51 -25.62
C LYS A 5 -20.05 -40.14 -26.23
N GLU A 6 -20.87 -39.15 -25.93
CA GLU A 6 -20.55 -37.75 -26.17
C GLU A 6 -19.22 -37.39 -25.48
N PRO A 7 -18.33 -36.60 -26.11
CA PRO A 7 -17.14 -36.11 -25.45
C PRO A 7 -17.55 -35.10 -24.37
N GLN A 8 -17.12 -35.33 -23.13
CA GLN A 8 -17.25 -34.32 -22.08
C GLN A 8 -16.50 -33.05 -22.53
N PRO A 9 -17.09 -31.86 -22.39
CA PRO A 9 -16.38 -30.63 -22.71
C PRO A 9 -15.16 -30.52 -21.80
N SER A 10 -14.00 -30.32 -22.41
CA SER A 10 -12.78 -29.99 -21.69
C SER A 10 -13.01 -28.69 -20.92
N VAL A 11 -13.05 -28.76 -19.60
CA VAL A 11 -12.97 -27.56 -18.75
C VAL A 11 -11.58 -26.98 -19.01
N MET A 12 -11.51 -25.91 -19.81
CA MET A 12 -10.31 -25.09 -19.86
C MET A 12 -10.16 -24.42 -18.49
N ALA A 13 -9.09 -24.76 -17.79
CA ALA A 13 -8.70 -24.07 -16.57
C ALA A 13 -8.15 -22.69 -16.98
N ASP A 14 -8.99 -21.67 -16.94
CA ASP A 14 -8.57 -20.27 -17.03
C ASP A 14 -7.80 -19.90 -15.75
N PHE A 15 -6.49 -20.12 -15.79
CA PHE A 15 -5.55 -19.97 -14.69
C PHE A 15 -5.19 -18.52 -14.32
N VAL A 16 -5.83 -17.52 -14.94
CA VAL A 16 -5.52 -16.10 -14.72
C VAL A 16 -6.58 -15.37 -13.89
N PHE A 17 -7.85 -15.76 -13.98
CA PHE A 17 -8.96 -15.15 -13.22
C PHE A 17 -9.77 -16.13 -12.37
N GLY A 18 -9.43 -17.43 -12.43
CA GLY A 18 -10.17 -18.50 -11.78
C GLY A 18 -11.49 -18.77 -12.50
N GLY A 19 -11.88 -20.04 -12.55
CA GLY A 19 -13.24 -20.39 -12.98
C GLY A 19 -14.28 -19.79 -12.03
N ILE A 20 -15.50 -19.61 -12.52
CA ILE A 20 -16.70 -19.23 -11.76
C ILE A 20 -17.11 -20.43 -10.88
N GLU A 21 -16.24 -20.87 -9.98
CA GLU A 21 -16.75 -21.35 -8.69
C GLU A 21 -17.47 -20.15 -8.08
N SER A 22 -18.72 -20.34 -7.65
CA SER A 22 -19.64 -19.25 -7.32
C SER A 22 -18.92 -18.18 -6.49
N ASP A 23 -19.16 -16.90 -6.76
CA ASP A 23 -18.55 -15.81 -5.99
C ASP A 23 -18.71 -16.05 -4.47
N GLU A 24 -19.81 -16.69 -4.06
CA GLU A 24 -20.06 -17.19 -2.70
C GLU A 24 -19.01 -18.18 -2.19
N GLY A 25 -18.60 -19.17 -2.98
CA GLY A 25 -17.55 -20.12 -2.62
C GLY A 25 -16.19 -19.44 -2.47
N ARG A 26 -15.84 -18.53 -3.39
CA ARG A 26 -14.61 -17.72 -3.28
C ARG A 26 -14.62 -16.82 -2.03
N LEU A 27 -15.75 -16.17 -1.75
CA LEU A 27 -15.94 -15.35 -0.56
C LEU A 27 -15.82 -16.18 0.72
N LEU A 28 -16.46 -17.34 0.77
CA LEU A 28 -16.40 -18.27 1.89
C LEU A 28 -14.97 -18.76 2.15
N ASP A 29 -14.26 -19.18 1.11
CA ASP A 29 -12.89 -19.66 1.23
C ASP A 29 -11.94 -18.53 1.65
N THR A 30 -12.12 -17.33 1.09
CA THR A 30 -11.36 -16.14 1.51
C THR A 30 -11.57 -15.85 2.99
N GLU A 31 -12.82 -15.90 3.45
CA GLU A 31 -13.15 -15.59 4.84
C GLU A 31 -12.65 -16.67 5.81
N ARG A 32 -12.75 -17.95 5.43
CA ARG A 32 -12.12 -19.04 6.19
C ARG A 32 -10.62 -18.87 6.31
N GLN A 33 -9.93 -18.56 5.21
CA GLN A 33 -8.49 -18.36 5.26
C GLN A 33 -8.10 -17.13 6.09
N ARG A 34 -8.88 -16.06 6.01
CA ARG A 34 -8.70 -14.83 6.80
C ARG A 34 -8.81 -15.09 8.30
N LEU A 35 -9.70 -15.98 8.72
CA LEU A 35 -9.98 -16.26 10.13
C LEU A 35 -9.28 -17.51 10.68
N HIS A 36 -8.69 -18.35 9.83
CA HIS A 36 -8.02 -19.58 10.22
C HIS A 36 -6.81 -19.34 11.16
N GLY A 37 -6.73 -20.08 12.26
CA GLY A 37 -5.61 -20.03 13.19
C GLY A 37 -5.60 -18.78 14.06
N VAL A 38 -4.40 -18.26 14.36
CA VAL A 38 -4.21 -17.04 15.16
C VAL A 38 -3.85 -15.88 14.23
N ARG A 39 -4.71 -14.85 14.18
CA ARG A 39 -4.63 -13.75 13.21
C ARG A 39 -4.63 -12.40 13.93
N HIS A 40 -3.77 -11.49 13.51
CA HIS A 40 -3.70 -10.15 14.06
C HIS A 40 -4.27 -9.11 13.09
N GLY A 41 -4.04 -9.28 11.78
CA GLY A 41 -4.49 -8.35 10.75
C GLY A 41 -3.93 -6.94 10.91
N TYR A 42 -2.77 -6.81 11.57
CA TYR A 42 -2.14 -5.52 11.90
C TYR A 42 -3.04 -4.59 12.74
N ALA A 43 -3.98 -5.17 13.50
CA ALA A 43 -4.98 -4.43 14.26
C ALA A 43 -4.39 -3.84 15.55
N ILE A 44 -3.83 -2.64 15.42
CA ILE A 44 -3.34 -1.82 16.54
C ILE A 44 -4.21 -0.57 16.75
N ALA A 45 -4.29 -0.09 17.98
CA ALA A 45 -4.93 1.17 18.32
C ALA A 45 -4.09 1.98 19.33
N PRO A 46 -3.77 3.26 19.05
CA PRO A 46 -4.06 3.97 17.79
C PRO A 46 -3.19 3.44 16.62
N LEU A 47 -3.68 3.63 15.38
CA LEU A 47 -2.93 3.26 14.16
C LEU A 47 -1.61 4.02 13.99
N ASP A 48 -1.54 5.25 14.52
CA ASP A 48 -0.31 6.03 14.62
C ASP A 48 0.05 6.13 16.13
N PRO A 49 0.87 5.22 16.67
CA PRO A 49 1.30 5.24 18.06
C PRO A 49 2.02 6.53 18.45
N LEU A 50 1.52 7.17 19.51
CA LEU A 50 2.10 8.39 20.07
C LEU A 50 3.05 8.06 21.23
N PRO A 51 4.07 8.90 21.49
CA PRO A 51 5.00 8.72 22.59
C PRO A 51 4.29 8.63 23.94
N GLU A 52 4.82 7.79 24.83
CA GLU A 52 4.38 7.63 26.22
C GLU A 52 2.93 7.16 26.39
N LEU A 53 2.29 6.67 25.31
CA LEU A 53 0.97 6.04 25.35
C LEU A 53 1.06 4.55 25.01
N PRO A 54 0.28 3.68 25.69
CA PRO A 54 0.24 2.27 25.36
C PRO A 54 -0.43 2.06 23.99
N VAL A 55 -0.14 0.91 23.37
CA VAL A 55 -0.76 0.50 22.10
C VAL A 55 -1.57 -0.75 22.35
N GLN A 56 -2.87 -0.67 22.13
CA GLN A 56 -3.74 -1.83 22.16
C GLN A 56 -3.54 -2.65 20.90
N ILE A 57 -3.45 -3.97 21.05
CA ILE A 57 -3.48 -4.93 19.94
C ILE A 57 -4.70 -5.81 20.05
N THR A 58 -5.22 -6.23 18.90
CA THR A 58 -6.35 -7.17 18.81
C THR A 58 -5.95 -8.40 18.01
N VAL A 59 -6.33 -9.57 18.50
CA VAL A 59 -6.02 -10.86 17.88
C VAL A 59 -7.32 -11.63 17.72
N THR A 60 -7.58 -12.13 16.53
CA THR A 60 -8.68 -13.04 16.23
C THR A 60 -8.15 -14.47 16.21
N VAL A 61 -8.84 -15.35 16.91
CA VAL A 61 -8.55 -16.79 16.94
C VAL A 61 -9.71 -17.50 16.25
N GLY A 62 -9.40 -18.22 15.18
CA GLY A 62 -10.32 -18.99 14.38
C GLY A 62 -10.86 -20.23 15.10
N PRO A 63 -11.96 -20.82 14.60
CA PRO A 63 -12.58 -22.00 15.21
C PRO A 63 -11.72 -23.27 15.10
N ASP A 64 -10.74 -23.29 14.19
CA ASP A 64 -9.84 -24.41 13.92
C ASP A 64 -8.74 -24.60 14.99
N VAL A 65 -8.58 -23.65 15.91
CA VAL A 65 -7.55 -23.66 16.94
C VAL A 65 -8.13 -23.51 18.35
N ALA A 66 -7.91 -24.54 19.17
CA ALA A 66 -8.41 -24.60 20.54
C ALA A 66 -7.38 -24.04 21.55
N VAL A 67 -7.21 -22.71 21.58
CA VAL A 67 -6.29 -22.04 22.52
C VAL A 67 -7.05 -21.40 23.69
N ASP A 68 -6.45 -21.38 24.88
CA ASP A 68 -6.99 -20.76 26.09
C ASP A 68 -6.09 -19.63 26.65
N ARG A 69 -4.96 -19.38 25.98
CA ARG A 69 -4.04 -18.28 26.23
C ARG A 69 -3.56 -17.68 24.92
N VAL A 70 -3.41 -16.36 24.92
CA VAL A 70 -2.76 -15.62 23.83
C VAL A 70 -1.70 -14.70 24.44
N THR A 71 -0.49 -14.72 23.89
CA THR A 71 0.64 -13.94 24.38
C THR A 71 1.33 -13.23 23.21
N ALA A 72 1.59 -11.94 23.36
CA ALA A 72 2.48 -11.19 22.51
C ALA A 72 3.88 -11.11 23.15
N TYR A 73 4.92 -11.41 22.38
CA TYR A 73 6.31 -11.23 22.77
C TYR A 73 6.85 -10.02 22.02
N LEU A 74 7.34 -9.01 22.73
CA LEU A 74 7.80 -7.76 22.13
C LEU A 74 9.26 -7.43 22.45
N THR A 75 9.93 -6.76 21.52
CA THR A 75 11.27 -6.18 21.65
C THR A 75 11.27 -4.74 21.14
N VAL A 76 12.22 -3.94 21.64
CA VAL A 76 12.36 -2.50 21.29
C VAL A 76 13.82 -2.11 20.97
N ASP A 77 14.72 -3.09 21.03
CA ASP A 77 16.16 -2.95 20.82
C ASP A 77 16.61 -3.50 19.44
N GLY A 78 15.65 -3.88 18.59
CA GLY A 78 15.88 -4.50 17.29
C GLY A 78 16.17 -6.01 17.33
N ALA A 79 16.18 -6.63 18.52
CA ALA A 79 16.27 -8.09 18.62
C ALA A 79 14.99 -8.77 18.09
N ASP A 80 15.09 -10.00 17.61
CA ASP A 80 13.90 -10.76 17.20
C ASP A 80 13.07 -11.14 18.44
N PRO A 81 11.76 -10.81 18.48
CA PRO A 81 10.91 -11.23 19.58
C PRO A 81 10.76 -12.74 19.60
N ALA A 82 10.98 -13.34 20.77
CA ALA A 82 10.91 -14.78 20.94
C ALA A 82 10.39 -15.14 22.32
N GLY A 83 9.58 -16.18 22.38
CA GLY A 83 9.05 -16.70 23.63
C GLY A 83 8.39 -18.05 23.43
N ASN A 84 7.86 -18.59 24.51
CA ASN A 84 7.11 -19.83 24.49
C ASN A 84 6.16 -19.88 25.68
N ARG A 85 4.87 -20.08 25.40
CA ARG A 85 3.82 -20.34 26.40
C ARG A 85 3.85 -19.34 27.56
N GLY A 86 3.78 -18.04 27.23
CA GLY A 86 3.74 -16.95 28.22
C GLY A 86 5.11 -16.46 28.68
N ILE A 87 6.19 -17.17 28.38
CA ILE A 87 7.54 -16.83 28.85
C ILE A 87 8.37 -16.24 27.71
N ALA A 88 8.77 -14.98 27.84
CA ALA A 88 9.69 -14.35 26.90
C ALA A 88 11.09 -14.96 27.02
N ARG A 89 11.68 -15.31 25.88
CA ARG A 89 13.10 -15.66 25.74
C ARG A 89 13.93 -14.46 25.25
N SER A 90 13.29 -13.55 24.52
CA SER A 90 13.83 -12.29 24.02
C SER A 90 12.76 -11.22 24.18
N GLY A 91 13.11 -10.13 24.85
CA GLY A 91 12.20 -9.03 25.14
C GLY A 91 11.22 -9.32 26.29
N GLN A 92 9.98 -8.87 26.15
CA GLN A 92 8.93 -8.95 27.17
C GLN A 92 7.74 -9.79 26.66
N ALA A 93 7.00 -10.42 27.58
CA ALA A 93 5.77 -11.13 27.28
C ALA A 93 4.57 -10.33 27.84
N VAL A 94 3.57 -10.13 27.00
CA VAL A 94 2.30 -9.49 27.33
C VAL A 94 1.19 -10.50 27.09
N GLU A 95 0.47 -10.86 28.16
CA GLU A 95 -0.70 -11.73 28.07
C GLU A 95 -1.91 -10.93 27.58
N LEU A 96 -2.64 -11.47 26.61
CA LEU A 96 -3.87 -10.88 26.10
C LEU A 96 -5.07 -11.51 26.82
N ALA A 97 -6.10 -10.71 27.03
CA ALA A 97 -7.38 -11.16 27.57
C ALA A 97 -8.35 -11.51 26.45
N LEU A 98 -9.16 -12.56 26.65
CA LEU A 98 -10.33 -12.82 25.81
C LEU A 98 -11.37 -11.72 26.07
N VAL A 99 -11.73 -10.95 25.05
CA VAL A 99 -12.65 -9.82 25.16
C VAL A 99 -14.01 -10.08 24.53
N ASP A 100 -14.09 -10.97 23.54
CA ASP A 100 -15.35 -11.31 22.87
C ASP A 100 -15.30 -12.71 22.23
N ILE A 101 -16.48 -13.30 22.02
CA ILE A 101 -16.69 -14.50 21.21
C ILE A 101 -17.86 -14.20 20.29
N ARG A 102 -17.60 -14.01 19.00
CA ARG A 102 -18.60 -13.57 18.03
C ARG A 102 -18.96 -14.68 17.05
N TRP A 103 -20.23 -14.75 16.70
CA TRP A 103 -20.72 -15.59 15.59
C TRP A 103 -20.30 -14.97 14.26
N GLU A 104 -19.56 -15.72 13.44
CA GLU A 104 -19.22 -15.35 12.07
C GLU A 104 -20.17 -16.05 11.09
N PRO A 105 -21.17 -15.31 10.54
CA PRO A 105 -22.21 -15.91 9.72
C PRO A 105 -21.69 -16.47 8.39
N LEU A 106 -20.57 -15.96 7.85
CA LEU A 106 -20.06 -16.48 6.58
C LEU A 106 -19.51 -17.90 6.75
N ILE A 107 -18.75 -18.17 7.81
CA ILE A 107 -18.16 -19.50 8.05
C ILE A 107 -19.04 -20.41 8.91
N TRP A 108 -20.17 -19.89 9.43
CA TRP A 108 -21.09 -20.60 10.34
C TRP A 108 -20.40 -21.13 11.60
N ASP A 109 -19.55 -20.32 12.22
CA ASP A 109 -18.81 -20.70 13.42
C ASP A 109 -18.54 -19.49 14.33
N TYR A 110 -17.99 -19.75 15.52
CA TYR A 110 -17.56 -18.71 16.44
C TYR A 110 -16.07 -18.39 16.27
N VAL A 111 -15.73 -17.11 16.38
CA VAL A 111 -14.34 -16.66 16.49
C VAL A 111 -14.13 -15.93 17.82
N ALA A 112 -12.98 -16.16 18.42
CA ALA A 112 -12.61 -15.54 19.69
C ALA A 112 -11.74 -14.29 19.43
N ILE A 113 -12.07 -13.19 20.09
CA ILE A 113 -11.34 -11.93 20.01
C ILE A 113 -10.58 -11.72 21.30
N TRP A 114 -9.28 -11.53 21.17
CA TRP A 114 -8.35 -11.30 22.26
C TRP A 114 -7.76 -9.90 22.14
N SER A 115 -7.48 -9.25 23.26
CA SER A 115 -6.85 -7.93 23.27
C SER A 115 -5.90 -7.76 24.44
N GLY A 116 -4.86 -6.96 24.24
CA GLY A 116 -3.92 -6.58 25.29
C GLY A 116 -3.25 -5.25 24.95
N GLU A 117 -2.70 -4.60 25.97
CA GLU A 117 -1.98 -3.34 25.83
C GLU A 117 -0.48 -3.60 25.85
N LEU A 118 0.19 -3.23 24.76
CA LEU A 118 1.64 -3.19 24.71
C LEU A 118 2.13 -1.93 25.45
N PRO A 119 3.19 -2.02 26.27
CA PRO A 119 3.66 -0.91 27.08
C PRO A 119 4.02 0.33 26.25
N ALA A 120 3.73 1.51 26.81
CA ALA A 120 4.13 2.80 26.26
C ALA A 120 5.64 2.87 25.99
N GLN A 121 6.02 3.56 24.92
CA GLN A 121 7.42 3.73 24.50
C GLN A 121 7.71 5.21 24.17
N PRO A 122 8.98 5.62 24.25
CA PRO A 122 9.38 6.97 23.87
C PRO A 122 9.34 7.17 22.34
N ALA A 123 9.39 8.44 21.93
CA ALA A 123 9.47 8.81 20.52
C ALA A 123 10.73 8.23 19.85
N GLY A 124 10.58 7.75 18.61
CA GLY A 124 11.64 7.13 17.82
C GLY A 124 11.87 5.65 18.13
N THR A 125 11.10 5.05 19.04
CA THR A 125 11.17 3.61 19.30
C THR A 125 10.49 2.81 18.20
N PHE A 126 11.21 1.83 17.65
CA PHE A 126 10.64 0.80 16.81
C PHE A 126 10.30 -0.42 17.67
N VAL A 127 9.00 -0.71 17.80
CA VAL A 127 8.49 -1.86 18.54
C VAL A 127 8.27 -3.00 17.57
N GLN A 128 8.76 -4.18 17.92
CA GLN A 128 8.54 -5.41 17.17
C GLN A 128 7.91 -6.44 18.07
N TYR A 129 7.02 -7.27 17.54
CA TYR A 129 6.41 -8.34 18.32
C TYR A 129 5.96 -9.54 17.49
N ARG A 130 5.75 -10.67 18.16
CA ARG A 130 5.13 -11.88 17.62
C ARG A 130 4.05 -12.38 18.57
N ILE A 131 3.03 -13.03 18.04
CA ILE A 131 1.87 -13.48 18.82
C ILE A 131 1.80 -15.01 18.80
N GLN A 132 1.53 -15.62 19.94
CA GLN A 132 1.30 -17.05 20.10
C GLN A 132 -0.02 -17.30 20.83
N GLY A 133 -0.88 -18.12 20.25
CA GLY A 133 -1.97 -18.78 20.96
C GLY A 133 -1.52 -20.16 21.46
N TRP A 134 -1.86 -20.54 22.67
CA TRP A 134 -1.49 -21.84 23.25
C TRP A 134 -2.54 -22.30 24.26
N SER A 135 -2.53 -23.59 24.60
CA SER A 135 -3.38 -24.13 25.67
C SER A 135 -2.57 -24.41 26.92
N CYS A 136 -3.01 -23.98 28.09
CA CYS A 136 -2.38 -24.30 29.38
C CYS A 136 -2.68 -25.72 29.86
N VAL A 137 -3.66 -26.40 29.27
CA VAL A 137 -4.02 -27.79 29.60
C VAL A 137 -3.50 -28.80 28.60
N ASP A 138 -3.35 -28.43 27.32
CA ASP A 138 -2.77 -29.27 26.26
C ASP A 138 -1.44 -28.67 25.77
N ASP A 139 -0.33 -29.32 26.16
CA ASP A 139 1.01 -28.91 25.77
C ASP A 139 1.30 -29.09 24.26
N THR A 140 0.47 -29.84 23.54
CA THR A 140 0.60 -30.02 22.08
C THR A 140 0.01 -28.86 21.29
N VAL A 141 -0.86 -28.05 21.91
CA VAL A 141 -1.52 -26.92 21.27
C VAL A 141 -0.70 -25.65 21.46
N SER A 142 -0.08 -25.21 20.36
CA SER A 142 0.68 -23.96 20.29
C SER A 142 0.74 -23.47 18.85
N HIS A 143 0.06 -22.36 18.58
CA HIS A 143 -0.06 -21.77 17.26
C HIS A 143 0.53 -20.37 17.26
N TRP A 144 1.52 -20.16 16.41
CA TRP A 144 2.02 -18.82 16.14
C TRP A 144 1.11 -18.09 15.17
N SER A 145 0.93 -16.80 15.41
CA SER A 145 0.22 -15.94 14.48
C SER A 145 0.97 -15.83 13.16
N ARG A 146 0.19 -15.87 12.08
CA ARG A 146 0.65 -15.82 10.70
C ARG A 146 -0.34 -14.95 9.94
N GLU A 147 0.15 -14.12 9.04
CA GLU A 147 -0.69 -13.40 8.08
C GLU A 147 -0.57 -14.05 6.70
N GLN A 148 -1.56 -13.86 5.83
CA GLN A 148 -1.48 -14.36 4.46
C GLN A 148 -0.30 -13.71 3.74
N ASN A 149 0.69 -14.52 3.38
CA ASN A 149 1.77 -14.10 2.50
C ASN A 149 1.28 -14.12 1.05
N LEU A 150 1.08 -12.94 0.45
CA LEU A 150 0.76 -12.78 -0.97
C LEU A 150 1.80 -13.46 -1.89
N ASP A 151 3.01 -13.72 -1.39
CA ASP A 151 4.15 -14.24 -2.16
C ASP A 151 4.37 -15.77 -2.03
N ARG A 152 3.46 -16.52 -1.39
CA ARG A 152 3.52 -17.99 -1.25
C ARG A 152 4.83 -18.51 -0.62
N THR A 153 5.59 -17.69 0.11
CA THR A 153 6.79 -18.14 0.82
C THR A 153 6.44 -18.87 2.13
N LYS A 154 7.30 -19.83 2.51
CA LYS A 154 7.09 -20.74 3.64
C LYS A 154 6.86 -19.94 4.94
N GLU A 155 5.70 -20.15 5.54
CA GLU A 155 5.21 -19.37 6.68
C GLU A 155 6.10 -19.51 7.94
N LEU A 156 6.89 -18.47 8.19
CA LEU A 156 7.43 -18.18 9.53
C LEU A 156 6.35 -17.45 10.35
N PRO A 157 6.39 -17.51 11.70
CA PRO A 157 5.57 -16.63 12.53
C PRO A 157 5.71 -15.18 12.08
N THR A 158 4.60 -14.50 11.85
CA THR A 158 4.64 -13.11 11.37
C THR A 158 5.25 -12.21 12.44
N ARG A 159 6.25 -11.44 12.03
CA ARG A 159 6.81 -10.36 12.83
C ARG A 159 6.02 -9.09 12.53
N TYR A 160 5.34 -8.58 13.53
CA TYR A 160 4.66 -7.29 13.48
C TYR A 160 5.58 -6.21 14.01
N GLY A 161 5.31 -4.97 13.67
CA GLY A 161 5.98 -3.84 14.26
C GLY A 161 5.33 -2.52 13.92
N TYR A 162 5.61 -1.53 14.75
CA TYR A 162 5.21 -0.13 14.56
C TYR A 162 6.30 0.78 15.10
N THR A 163 6.34 2.00 14.58
CA THR A 163 7.19 3.06 15.11
C THR A 163 6.34 3.97 15.95
N VAL A 164 6.88 4.40 17.09
CA VAL A 164 6.29 5.44 17.93
C VAL A 164 6.86 6.78 17.50
N ASP A 165 6.00 7.67 17.02
CA ASP A 165 6.42 8.97 16.50
C ASP A 165 5.40 10.07 16.84
N THR A 166 5.89 11.30 16.83
CA THR A 166 5.10 12.53 16.88
C THR A 166 4.54 12.91 15.51
N LEU A 167 5.16 12.44 14.43
CA LEU A 167 4.67 12.63 13.07
C LEU A 167 3.59 11.60 12.75
N VAL A 168 2.35 12.08 12.66
CA VAL A 168 1.18 11.27 12.31
C VAL A 168 0.77 11.50 10.87
N SER A 169 0.15 10.48 10.27
CA SER A 169 -0.43 10.64 8.93
C SER A 169 -1.58 11.65 8.99
N PRO A 170 -1.76 12.52 7.97
CA PRO A 170 -2.89 13.43 7.94
C PRO A 170 -4.21 12.66 8.08
N ALA A 171 -5.06 13.04 9.03
CA ALA A 171 -6.28 12.29 9.35
C ALA A 171 -7.18 12.06 8.12
N TRP A 172 -7.27 13.05 7.22
CA TRP A 172 -8.08 12.94 6.00
C TRP A 172 -7.63 11.82 5.05
N ALA A 173 -6.35 11.42 5.10
CA ALA A 173 -5.81 10.41 4.18
C ALA A 173 -6.32 9.01 4.49
N ARG A 174 -6.77 8.74 5.72
CA ARG A 174 -7.30 7.44 6.14
C ARG A 174 -8.65 7.11 5.51
N ASP A 175 -9.43 8.15 5.21
CA ASP A 175 -10.77 8.05 4.62
C ASP A 175 -10.78 8.53 3.15
N ALA A 176 -9.59 8.73 2.56
CA ALA A 176 -9.47 9.29 1.22
C ALA A 176 -9.87 8.27 0.15
N VAL A 177 -10.76 8.68 -0.75
CA VAL A 177 -11.03 8.01 -2.02
C VAL A 177 -10.25 8.77 -3.08
N ILE A 178 -9.08 8.25 -3.43
CA ILE A 178 -8.14 8.89 -4.35
C ILE A 178 -8.47 8.52 -5.79
N TYR A 179 -8.64 9.52 -6.65
CA TYR A 179 -8.78 9.33 -8.08
C TYR A 179 -7.49 9.79 -8.79
N GLN A 180 -6.75 8.84 -9.36
CA GLN A 180 -5.55 9.14 -10.13
C GLN A 180 -5.93 9.62 -11.53
N ILE A 181 -5.38 10.76 -11.94
CA ILE A 181 -5.62 11.40 -13.22
C ILE A 181 -4.30 11.47 -13.98
N PHE A 182 -4.23 10.72 -15.08
CA PHE A 182 -3.22 10.94 -16.10
C PHE A 182 -3.66 12.11 -16.99
N VAL A 183 -3.10 13.30 -16.74
CA VAL A 183 -3.66 14.58 -17.22
C VAL A 183 -3.79 14.64 -18.74
N ASP A 184 -2.77 14.21 -19.47
CA ASP A 184 -2.76 14.18 -20.95
C ASP A 184 -3.93 13.35 -21.54
N ARG A 185 -4.43 12.35 -20.81
CA ARG A 185 -5.41 11.38 -21.33
C ARG A 185 -6.82 11.60 -20.79
N PHE A 186 -6.97 12.33 -19.69
CA PHE A 186 -8.26 12.42 -18.99
C PHE A 186 -9.35 13.12 -19.81
N THR A 187 -9.00 14.16 -20.57
CA THR A 187 -9.94 14.91 -21.42
C THR A 187 -9.49 15.06 -22.87
N GLY A 188 -8.27 14.62 -23.20
CA GLY A 188 -7.67 14.82 -24.52
C GLY A 188 -8.12 13.84 -25.60
N VAL A 189 -8.51 12.62 -25.21
CA VAL A 189 -9.01 11.64 -26.19
C VAL A 189 -10.50 11.90 -26.47
N GLU A 190 -10.88 12.08 -27.75
CA GLU A 190 -12.27 12.22 -28.20
C GLU A 190 -13.06 10.90 -28.04
N ASN A 191 -13.10 10.32 -26.84
CA ASN A 191 -13.67 9.00 -26.55
C ASN A 191 -13.23 7.90 -27.54
N ARG A 192 -12.02 8.03 -28.11
CA ARG A 192 -11.43 7.04 -29.02
C ARG A 192 -10.45 6.15 -28.28
N TRP A 193 -10.41 4.88 -28.67
CA TRP A 193 -9.33 3.98 -28.27
C TRP A 193 -8.03 4.39 -28.98
N LEU A 194 -6.96 4.56 -28.21
CA LEU A 194 -5.61 4.74 -28.77
C LEU A 194 -5.06 3.37 -29.18
N ALA A 195 -4.51 3.28 -30.39
CA ALA A 195 -3.80 2.09 -30.81
C ALA A 195 -2.47 1.94 -30.04
N PRO A 196 -1.89 0.72 -29.90
CA PRO A 196 -0.66 0.51 -29.13
C PRO A 196 0.52 1.40 -29.56
N ASP A 197 0.62 1.71 -30.85
CA ASP A 197 1.63 2.59 -31.45
C ASP A 197 1.39 4.09 -31.15
N GLU A 198 0.18 4.46 -30.74
CA GLU A 198 -0.18 5.82 -30.31
C GLU A 198 0.03 6.05 -28.80
N LEU A 199 0.41 5.03 -28.03
CA LEU A 199 0.53 5.16 -26.57
C LEU A 199 1.61 6.15 -26.13
N THR A 200 2.59 6.43 -27.00
CA THR A 200 3.68 7.38 -26.74
C THR A 200 3.39 8.79 -27.24
N VAL A 201 2.27 9.02 -27.95
CA VAL A 201 1.90 10.35 -28.43
C VAL A 201 1.07 11.11 -27.40
N PHE A 202 1.09 12.44 -27.52
CA PHE A 202 0.22 13.32 -26.73
C PHE A 202 -1.23 13.16 -27.15
N ALA A 203 -2.11 13.07 -26.17
CA ALA A 203 -3.55 13.04 -26.38
C ALA A 203 -4.21 14.40 -26.13
N GLY A 204 -3.54 15.37 -25.50
CA GLY A 204 -4.00 16.76 -25.45
C GLY A 204 -4.94 17.09 -24.29
N GLY A 205 -4.99 16.27 -23.25
CA GLY A 205 -5.69 16.58 -22.01
C GLY A 205 -4.98 17.71 -21.24
N THR A 206 -5.74 18.49 -20.49
CA THR A 206 -5.25 19.72 -19.85
C THR A 206 -5.72 19.85 -18.41
N LEU A 207 -5.07 20.73 -17.63
CA LEU A 207 -5.52 21.07 -16.28
C LEU A 207 -6.92 21.69 -16.28
N ARG A 208 -7.26 22.46 -17.33
CA ARG A 208 -8.60 23.02 -17.49
C ARG A 208 -9.64 21.93 -17.73
N GLY A 209 -9.30 20.91 -18.52
CA GLY A 209 -10.17 19.75 -18.70
C GLY A 209 -10.42 19.00 -17.40
N VAL A 210 -9.41 18.87 -16.52
CA VAL A 210 -9.61 18.33 -15.17
C VAL A 210 -10.55 19.23 -14.34
N LEU A 211 -10.33 20.55 -14.38
CA LEU A 211 -11.15 21.52 -13.67
C LEU A 211 -12.63 21.41 -14.06
N ASP A 212 -12.91 21.27 -15.35
CA ASP A 212 -14.28 21.18 -15.89
C ASP A 212 -15.00 19.87 -15.48
N LYS A 213 -14.27 18.89 -14.89
CA LYS A 213 -14.81 17.60 -14.43
C LYS A 213 -14.85 17.46 -12.91
N LEU A 214 -14.46 18.48 -12.14
CA LEU A 214 -14.47 18.40 -10.67
C LEU A 214 -15.85 18.07 -10.09
N ASP A 215 -16.92 18.62 -10.65
CA ASP A 215 -18.29 18.34 -10.18
C ASP A 215 -18.67 16.86 -10.37
N HIS A 216 -18.27 16.28 -11.50
CA HIS A 216 -18.47 14.85 -11.76
C HIS A 216 -17.68 13.96 -10.78
N LEU A 217 -16.43 14.34 -10.47
CA LEU A 217 -15.59 13.59 -9.51
C LEU A 217 -16.17 13.65 -8.10
N VAL A 218 -16.73 14.79 -7.70
CA VAL A 218 -17.44 14.93 -6.42
C VAL A 218 -18.70 14.06 -6.40
N GLU A 219 -19.49 14.05 -7.47
CA GLU A 219 -20.68 13.20 -7.60
C GLU A 219 -20.32 11.70 -7.51
N LEU A 220 -19.16 11.30 -8.04
CA LEU A 220 -18.64 9.94 -7.93
C LEU A 220 -18.22 9.55 -6.49
N GLY A 221 -18.05 10.51 -5.59
CA GLY A 221 -17.62 10.30 -4.20
C GLY A 221 -16.10 10.40 -4.00
N VAL A 222 -15.37 10.95 -4.96
CA VAL A 222 -13.91 11.21 -4.84
C VAL A 222 -13.67 12.28 -3.78
N THR A 223 -12.63 12.11 -2.96
CA THR A 223 -12.23 13.08 -1.94
C THR A 223 -10.82 13.62 -2.13
N ALA A 224 -10.01 13.00 -2.98
CA ALA A 224 -8.69 13.48 -3.36
C ALA A 224 -8.34 13.16 -4.82
N LEU A 225 -7.66 14.10 -5.48
CA LEU A 225 -7.11 13.92 -6.81
C LEU A 225 -5.61 13.62 -6.70
N TRP A 226 -5.11 12.67 -7.49
CA TRP A 226 -3.68 12.47 -7.70
C TRP A 226 -3.35 12.70 -9.17
N LEU A 227 -2.64 13.79 -9.47
CA LEU A 227 -2.25 14.12 -10.83
C LEU A 227 -0.92 13.45 -11.18
N SER A 228 -0.83 12.86 -12.38
CA SER A 228 0.44 12.49 -13.01
C SER A 228 1.39 13.69 -13.09
N PRO A 229 2.69 13.52 -13.39
CA PRO A 229 3.61 14.65 -13.51
C PRO A 229 3.08 15.72 -14.47
N ILE A 230 3.01 16.96 -13.99
CA ILE A 230 2.47 18.12 -14.74
C ILE A 230 3.54 19.17 -15.05
N PHE A 231 4.77 18.96 -14.59
CA PHE A 231 5.87 19.88 -14.83
C PHE A 231 6.41 19.73 -16.24
N ARG A 232 7.12 20.75 -16.71
CA ARG A 232 7.65 20.80 -18.06
C ARG A 232 8.50 19.57 -18.38
N THR A 233 8.22 18.96 -19.52
CA THR A 233 8.81 17.67 -19.94
C THR A 233 8.73 17.49 -21.44
N THR A 234 9.57 16.61 -22.00
CA THR A 234 9.58 16.31 -23.44
C THR A 234 8.74 15.11 -23.84
N THR A 235 8.32 14.28 -22.87
CA THR A 235 7.53 13.07 -23.13
C THR A 235 6.06 13.23 -22.74
N TYR A 236 5.24 12.23 -23.10
CA TYR A 236 3.81 12.13 -22.77
C TYR A 236 3.53 11.79 -21.31
N HIS A 237 4.47 11.12 -20.62
CA HIS A 237 4.26 10.68 -19.23
C HIS A 237 4.77 11.67 -18.19
N GLY A 238 5.75 12.51 -18.55
CA GLY A 238 6.24 13.60 -17.72
C GLY A 238 7.20 13.23 -16.60
N TYR A 239 7.75 12.02 -16.61
CA TYR A 239 8.72 11.57 -15.61
C TYR A 239 10.16 12.08 -15.88
N ASP A 240 10.44 12.51 -17.10
CA ASP A 240 11.63 13.28 -17.47
C ASP A 240 11.33 14.78 -17.29
N THR A 241 11.43 15.29 -16.07
CA THR A 241 11.18 16.71 -15.81
C THR A 241 12.36 17.58 -16.25
N SER A 242 12.07 18.60 -17.06
CA SER A 242 13.00 19.61 -17.56
C SER A 242 12.95 20.92 -16.75
N ASP A 243 11.83 21.22 -16.08
CA ASP A 243 11.68 22.36 -15.17
C ASP A 243 10.55 22.15 -14.16
N TYR A 244 10.89 22.00 -12.88
CA TYR A 244 9.92 21.82 -11.78
C TYR A 244 9.14 23.10 -11.42
N TYR A 245 9.57 24.28 -11.87
CA TYR A 245 8.93 25.55 -11.53
C TYR A 245 7.81 25.95 -12.49
N GLN A 246 7.68 25.23 -13.60
CA GLN A 246 6.69 25.52 -14.62
C GLN A 246 5.83 24.29 -14.90
N VAL A 247 4.51 24.49 -14.83
CA VAL A 247 3.55 23.60 -15.47
C VAL A 247 3.89 23.50 -16.95
N ASP A 248 3.79 22.30 -17.50
CA ASP A 248 3.99 22.07 -18.91
C ASP A 248 2.98 22.88 -19.75
N PRO A 249 3.44 23.69 -20.73
CA PRO A 249 2.55 24.52 -21.55
C PRO A 249 1.44 23.76 -22.27
N ARG A 250 1.59 22.46 -22.50
CA ARG A 250 0.55 21.59 -23.09
C ARG A 250 -0.62 21.39 -22.13
N PHE A 251 -0.35 21.36 -20.83
CA PHE A 251 -1.37 21.19 -19.80
C PHE A 251 -2.00 22.52 -19.36
N GLY A 252 -1.28 23.63 -19.52
CA GLY A 252 -1.72 24.98 -19.19
C GLY A 252 -0.62 25.82 -18.56
N THR A 253 -0.99 26.64 -17.59
CA THR A 253 -0.09 27.55 -16.88
C THR A 253 -0.05 27.26 -15.37
N ASN A 254 0.90 27.88 -14.66
CA ASN A 254 0.90 27.86 -13.19
C ASN A 254 -0.39 28.45 -12.60
N ASP A 255 -1.04 29.39 -13.29
CA ASP A 255 -2.32 29.95 -12.83
C ASP A 255 -3.48 28.98 -13.04
N ASP A 256 -3.46 28.17 -14.09
CA ASP A 256 -4.44 27.09 -14.27
C ASP A 256 -4.31 26.04 -13.16
N LEU A 257 -3.09 25.71 -12.75
CA LEU A 257 -2.86 24.82 -11.60
C LEU A 257 -3.39 25.44 -10.30
N ARG A 258 -3.08 26.72 -10.03
CA ARG A 258 -3.61 27.42 -8.84
C ARG A 258 -5.13 27.42 -8.84
N LEU A 259 -5.74 27.68 -9.98
CA LEU A 259 -7.19 27.70 -10.13
C LEU A 259 -7.79 26.30 -9.90
N LEU A 260 -7.21 25.25 -10.49
CA LEU A 260 -7.62 23.86 -10.28
C LEU A 260 -7.59 23.49 -8.79
N VAL A 261 -6.47 23.76 -8.11
CA VAL A 261 -6.31 23.48 -6.67
C VAL A 261 -7.32 24.27 -5.84
N ALA A 262 -7.54 25.55 -6.13
CA ALA A 262 -8.51 26.37 -5.42
C ALA A 262 -9.95 25.84 -5.61
N GLN A 263 -10.32 25.48 -6.84
CA GLN A 263 -11.64 24.95 -7.15
C GLN A 263 -11.87 23.54 -6.60
N ALA A 264 -10.82 22.71 -6.54
CA ALA A 264 -10.85 21.41 -5.88
C ALA A 264 -11.09 21.58 -4.37
N HIS A 265 -10.30 22.41 -3.70
CA HIS A 265 -10.48 22.68 -2.27
C HIS A 265 -11.85 23.27 -1.94
N ALA A 266 -12.40 24.15 -2.79
CA ALA A 266 -13.75 24.71 -2.61
C ALA A 266 -14.86 23.63 -2.63
N ARG A 267 -14.58 22.46 -3.21
CA ARG A 267 -15.47 21.29 -3.26
C ARG A 267 -15.11 20.22 -2.23
N GLY A 268 -14.17 20.50 -1.33
CA GLY A 268 -13.69 19.52 -0.34
C GLY A 268 -12.70 18.49 -0.90
N LEU A 269 -12.26 18.61 -2.14
CA LEU A 269 -11.26 17.73 -2.74
C LEU A 269 -9.85 18.14 -2.31
N ARG A 270 -9.00 17.16 -1.99
CA ARG A 270 -7.54 17.36 -1.87
C ARG A 270 -6.86 17.19 -3.24
N VAL A 271 -5.65 17.72 -3.39
CA VAL A 271 -4.83 17.54 -4.60
C VAL A 271 -3.44 17.07 -4.21
N ILE A 272 -3.02 15.95 -4.79
CA ILE A 272 -1.69 15.35 -4.69
C ILE A 272 -1.01 15.49 -6.05
N LEU A 273 0.23 15.99 -6.05
CA LEU A 273 1.05 16.11 -7.26
C LEU A 273 2.15 15.06 -7.23
N ASP A 274 2.43 14.46 -8.39
CA ASP A 274 3.58 13.60 -8.58
C ASP A 274 4.86 14.44 -8.68
N PHE A 275 5.78 14.24 -7.73
CA PHE A 275 7.08 14.93 -7.70
C PHE A 275 8.20 13.92 -7.96
N VAL A 276 8.72 13.96 -9.19
CA VAL A 276 9.74 13.02 -9.67
C VAL A 276 11.11 13.49 -9.22
N ALA A 277 11.50 13.15 -7.99
CA ALA A 277 12.73 13.64 -7.37
C ALA A 277 13.98 12.81 -7.71
N ASN A 278 13.80 11.55 -8.13
CA ASN A 278 14.89 10.60 -8.28
C ASN A 278 15.78 10.89 -9.51
N HIS A 279 15.20 11.43 -10.58
CA HIS A 279 15.88 11.64 -11.87
C HIS A 279 15.25 12.83 -12.61
N VAL A 280 15.94 13.32 -13.63
CA VAL A 280 15.55 14.49 -14.44
C VAL A 280 15.69 14.19 -15.93
N ALA A 281 15.13 15.06 -16.78
CA ALA A 281 15.36 15.00 -18.22
C ALA A 281 16.80 15.32 -18.61
N LEU A 282 17.24 14.84 -19.78
CA LEU A 282 18.56 15.15 -20.33
C LEU A 282 18.74 16.64 -20.68
N ASP A 283 17.65 17.38 -20.86
CA ASP A 283 17.65 18.82 -21.12
C ASP A 283 17.45 19.67 -19.86
N PHE A 284 17.41 19.05 -18.67
CA PHE A 284 17.37 19.76 -17.39
C PHE A 284 18.63 20.63 -17.22
N ALA A 285 18.47 21.93 -17.05
CA ALA A 285 19.59 22.88 -17.12
C ALA A 285 20.76 22.56 -16.16
N PRO A 286 20.54 22.19 -14.88
CA PRO A 286 21.59 21.69 -14.01
C PRO A 286 22.33 20.45 -14.53
N PHE A 287 21.61 19.50 -15.15
CA PHE A 287 22.24 18.30 -15.72
C PHE A 287 23.12 18.66 -16.92
N VAL A 288 22.65 19.51 -17.82
CA VAL A 288 23.44 19.99 -18.97
C VAL A 288 24.73 20.68 -18.51
N ALA A 289 24.64 21.51 -17.47
CA ALA A 289 25.82 22.18 -16.89
C ALA A 289 26.78 21.19 -16.22
N ALA A 290 26.26 20.20 -15.47
CA ALA A 290 27.06 19.17 -14.82
C ALA A 290 27.73 18.22 -15.83
N ALA A 291 27.05 17.83 -16.89
CA ALA A 291 27.61 16.98 -17.94
C ALA A 291 28.76 17.68 -18.70
N ALA A 292 28.66 19.01 -18.89
CA ALA A 292 29.73 19.80 -19.50
C ALA A 292 30.91 20.05 -18.56
N ASN A 293 30.65 20.18 -17.25
CA ASN A 293 31.67 20.37 -16.22
C ASN A 293 31.30 19.63 -14.93
N PRO A 294 31.67 18.34 -14.78
CA PRO A 294 31.34 17.55 -13.60
C PRO A 294 31.98 18.05 -12.29
N ALA A 295 32.96 18.96 -12.37
CA ALA A 295 33.57 19.60 -11.21
C ALA A 295 32.96 21.00 -10.90
N GLY A 296 31.93 21.40 -11.64
CA GLY A 296 31.23 22.68 -11.45
C GLY A 296 30.10 22.60 -10.42
N ASP A 297 29.34 23.69 -10.30
CA ASP A 297 28.32 23.91 -9.25
C ASP A 297 27.22 22.84 -9.18
N TYR A 298 26.96 22.13 -10.28
CA TYR A 298 25.95 21.06 -10.37
C TYR A 298 26.55 19.65 -10.45
N GLY A 299 27.87 19.52 -10.38
CA GLY A 299 28.56 18.23 -10.49
C GLY A 299 28.06 17.19 -9.47
N ASP A 300 28.01 17.60 -8.20
CA ASP A 300 27.62 16.74 -7.07
C ASP A 300 26.12 16.38 -7.06
N TRP A 301 25.30 16.98 -7.93
CA TRP A 301 23.88 16.62 -8.05
C TRP A 301 23.69 15.30 -8.80
N PHE A 302 24.69 14.87 -9.58
CA PHE A 302 24.62 13.70 -10.44
C PHE A 302 25.82 12.78 -10.21
N SER A 303 25.68 11.51 -10.59
CA SER A 303 26.78 10.55 -10.51
C SER A 303 27.34 10.30 -11.90
N PHE A 304 28.58 10.73 -12.14
CA PHE A 304 29.34 10.47 -13.37
C PHE A 304 30.39 9.41 -13.12
N ASP A 305 30.35 8.32 -13.87
CA ASP A 305 31.32 7.22 -13.81
C ASP A 305 31.34 6.51 -15.17
N PRO A 306 32.52 6.31 -15.81
CA PRO A 306 32.65 5.52 -17.03
C PRO A 306 32.15 4.07 -16.93
N ALA A 307 31.96 3.55 -15.70
CA ALA A 307 31.35 2.24 -15.47
C ALA A 307 29.84 2.21 -15.80
N TYR A 308 29.16 3.36 -15.78
CA TYR A 308 27.78 3.45 -16.26
C TYR A 308 27.74 3.41 -17.79
N GLU A 309 26.72 2.79 -18.37
CA GLU A 309 26.55 2.63 -19.82
C GLU A 309 26.63 3.96 -20.58
N HIS A 310 26.08 5.03 -20.00
CA HIS A 310 26.05 6.36 -20.59
C HIS A 310 27.12 7.30 -20.01
N GLY A 311 28.00 6.81 -19.13
CA GLY A 311 28.96 7.61 -18.39
C GLY A 311 28.37 8.36 -17.19
N TYR A 312 27.08 8.18 -16.92
CA TYR A 312 26.35 8.71 -15.76
C TYR A 312 25.24 7.76 -15.35
N ARG A 313 24.84 7.82 -14.07
CA ARG A 313 23.77 7.00 -13.50
C ARG A 313 22.40 7.49 -14.02
N CYS A 314 21.54 6.60 -14.50
CA CYS A 314 20.18 6.95 -14.90
C CYS A 314 19.10 6.06 -14.27
N PHE A 315 17.83 6.38 -14.53
CA PHE A 315 16.71 5.59 -14.05
C PHE A 315 16.58 4.34 -14.94
N PHE A 316 16.70 3.16 -14.33
CA PHE A 316 16.76 1.86 -15.00
C PHE A 316 18.01 1.56 -15.84
N ASN A 317 19.14 2.25 -15.64
CA ASN A 317 20.52 1.73 -15.79
C ASN A 317 21.58 2.69 -15.21
#